data_AF-A0A1Y6IWW2-F1
#
_entry.id   AF-A0A1Y6IWW2-F1
#
_cell.length_a   1.000
_cell.length_b   1.000
_cell.length_c   1.000
_cell.angle_alpha   90.00
_cell.angle_beta   90.00
_cell.angle_gamma   90.00
#
_symmetry.space_group_name_H-M   'P 1'
#
loop_
_entity.id
_entity.type
_entity.pdbx_description
1 polymer ?
#
loop_
_entity_poly.entity_id
_entity_poly.type
_entity_poly.pdbx_seq_one_letter_code
_entity_poly.pdbx_strand_id
1 'polypeptide(L)'
;MTMKNCFFRNFNAIYRMYVNKVLKLKDWDFIIGTVNYLVIFIFLIYIYSMVIQPFFDGDFSWLYVHGVWYSWQAFNVGMLAFGSSIIAFNISRYHVRRQREREFIAAKAMLPQALSDLCHYTEECAVLLVEAYQNSKNTRTSDRALTTKLPDRIQSHIPVFQECIKTAEPNDANYLADILSSLQVQYVRMRQISQTRTGGTEYKRSCLYQLIKIRVLVDIAFDFARGEADSLLIEPKAHHFDAAIAMLNLGAEVKDELTEYVRKRQGF
;
A
#
# COMPACT_ATOMS: atom_id res chain seq x y z
N MET A 1 13.03 -17.16 -23.79
CA MET A 1 13.64 -16.09 -22.97
C MET A 1 12.82 -14.78 -22.97
N THR A 2 11.54 -14.81 -23.38
CA THR A 2 10.76 -13.62 -23.76
C THR A 2 9.64 -13.22 -22.78
N MET A 3 9.18 -14.10 -21.88
CA MET A 3 8.09 -13.75 -20.93
C MET A 3 8.56 -12.98 -19.69
N LYS A 4 9.78 -13.21 -19.18
CA LYS A 4 10.30 -12.52 -17.98
C LYS A 4 10.46 -11.01 -18.18
N ASN A 5 10.80 -10.58 -19.39
CA ASN A 5 10.96 -9.16 -19.71
C ASN A 5 9.62 -8.42 -19.88
N CYS A 6 8.53 -9.14 -20.17
CA CYS A 6 7.21 -8.53 -20.34
C CYS A 6 6.56 -8.23 -18.98
N PHE A 7 6.67 -9.16 -18.02
CA PHE A 7 6.11 -8.99 -16.68
C PHE A 7 6.83 -7.91 -15.86
N PHE A 8 8.17 -7.85 -15.93
CA PHE A 8 8.97 -6.81 -15.26
C PHE A 8 8.78 -5.42 -15.90
N ARG A 9 8.62 -5.32 -17.24
CA ARG A 9 8.30 -4.03 -17.89
C ARG A 9 6.90 -3.53 -17.51
N ASN A 10 5.91 -4.42 -17.42
CA ASN A 10 4.56 -4.02 -17.00
C ASN A 10 4.53 -3.56 -15.54
N PHE A 11 5.25 -4.24 -14.64
CA PHE A 11 5.35 -3.82 -13.24
C PHE A 11 6.03 -2.46 -13.10
N ASN A 12 7.13 -2.21 -13.81
CA ASN A 12 7.82 -0.92 -13.80
C ASN A 12 6.99 0.21 -14.45
N ALA A 13 6.15 -0.12 -15.45
CA ALA A 13 5.23 0.83 -16.06
C ALA A 13 4.06 1.18 -15.13
N ILE A 14 3.50 0.18 -14.43
CA ILE A 14 2.46 0.40 -13.41
C ILE A 14 3.03 1.21 -12.25
N TYR A 15 4.24 0.89 -11.78
CA TYR A 15 4.95 1.63 -10.75
C TYR A 15 5.19 3.10 -11.16
N ARG A 16 5.70 3.37 -12.38
CA ARG A 16 5.85 4.76 -12.87
C ARG A 16 4.52 5.49 -13.03
N MET A 17 3.50 4.81 -13.53
CA MET A 17 2.17 5.40 -13.71
C MET A 17 1.53 5.75 -12.36
N TYR A 18 1.78 4.95 -11.32
CA TYR A 18 1.29 5.19 -9.96
C TYR A 18 2.12 6.21 -9.17
N VAL A 19 3.45 6.18 -9.25
CA VAL A 19 4.32 7.21 -8.63
C VAL A 19 3.97 8.60 -9.17
N ASN A 20 3.71 8.72 -10.48
CA ASN A 20 3.19 9.96 -11.08
C ASN A 20 1.79 10.35 -10.57
N LYS A 21 0.95 9.37 -10.20
CA LYS A 21 -0.38 9.61 -9.62
C LYS A 21 -0.28 10.06 -8.15
N VAL A 22 0.67 9.53 -7.39
CA VAL A 22 0.95 9.89 -5.99
C VAL A 22 1.56 11.29 -5.88
N LEU A 23 2.55 11.61 -6.73
CA LEU A 23 3.07 12.97 -6.87
C LEU A 23 1.95 13.95 -7.20
N LYS A 24 1.11 13.63 -8.20
CA LYS A 24 -0.06 14.44 -8.54
C LYS A 24 -1.03 14.61 -7.37
N LEU A 25 -1.30 13.58 -6.57
CA LEU A 25 -2.23 13.67 -5.42
C LEU A 25 -1.71 14.60 -4.31
N LYS A 26 -0.40 14.57 -4.03
CA LYS A 26 0.22 15.51 -3.08
C LYS A 26 0.17 16.96 -3.59
N ASP A 27 0.31 17.14 -4.91
CA ASP A 27 0.17 18.44 -5.55
C ASP A 27 -1.26 18.99 -5.44
N TRP A 28 -2.29 18.13 -5.56
CA TRP A 28 -3.70 18.56 -5.47
C TRP A 28 -4.07 19.12 -4.09
N ASP A 29 -3.63 18.49 -3.01
CA ASP A 29 -3.92 18.98 -1.67
C ASP A 29 -3.27 20.35 -1.41
N PHE A 30 -2.04 20.54 -1.91
CA PHE A 30 -1.35 21.83 -1.87
C PHE A 30 -2.05 22.91 -2.72
N ILE A 31 -2.45 22.56 -3.94
CA ILE A 31 -3.19 23.46 -4.83
C ILE A 31 -4.47 23.91 -4.16
N ILE A 32 -5.23 22.99 -3.55
CA ILE A 32 -6.50 23.39 -2.98
C ILE A 32 -6.33 24.17 -1.68
N GLY A 33 -5.31 23.87 -0.87
CA GLY A 33 -4.93 24.73 0.25
C GLY A 33 -4.67 26.16 -0.23
N THR A 34 -3.89 26.31 -1.30
CA THR A 34 -3.58 27.60 -1.92
C THR A 34 -4.83 28.32 -2.44
N VAL A 35 -5.74 27.60 -3.12
CA VAL A 35 -7.02 28.14 -3.60
C VAL A 35 -7.89 28.61 -2.44
N ASN A 36 -8.00 27.83 -1.37
CA ASN A 36 -8.79 28.21 -0.19
C ASN A 36 -8.25 29.50 0.45
N TYR A 37 -6.92 29.66 0.56
CA TYR A 37 -6.31 30.90 1.06
C TYR A 37 -6.61 32.10 0.15
N LEU A 38 -6.47 31.92 -1.17
CA LEU A 38 -6.78 32.97 -2.15
C LEU A 38 -8.26 33.38 -2.09
N VAL A 39 -9.17 32.42 -1.92
CA VAL A 39 -10.60 32.67 -1.76
C VAL A 39 -10.86 33.49 -0.50
N ILE A 40 -10.27 33.10 0.65
CA ILE A 40 -10.41 33.87 1.90
C ILE A 40 -9.95 35.32 1.67
N PHE A 41 -8.83 35.52 1.00
CA PHE A 41 -8.32 36.85 0.67
C PHE A 41 -9.30 37.67 -0.21
N ILE A 42 -9.88 37.06 -1.25
CA ILE A 42 -10.92 37.70 -2.08
C ILE A 42 -12.15 38.04 -1.23
N PHE A 43 -12.57 37.16 -0.32
CA PHE A 43 -13.70 37.42 0.58
C PHE A 43 -13.41 38.59 1.54
N LEU A 44 -12.17 38.74 2.02
CA LEU A 44 -11.78 39.89 2.83
C LEU A 44 -11.85 41.19 2.04
N ILE A 45 -11.36 41.21 0.80
CA ILE A 45 -11.48 42.37 -0.10
C ILE A 45 -12.96 42.67 -0.37
N TYR A 46 -13.77 41.65 -0.61
CA TYR A 46 -15.21 41.79 -0.81
C TYR A 46 -15.89 42.42 0.41
N ILE A 47 -15.63 41.93 1.62
CA ILE A 47 -16.17 42.50 2.86
C ILE A 47 -15.72 43.95 3.03
N TYR A 48 -14.44 44.25 2.78
CA TYR A 48 -13.94 45.61 2.83
C TYR A 48 -14.69 46.53 1.86
N SER A 49 -14.82 46.10 0.60
CA SER A 49 -15.43 46.90 -0.47
C SER A 49 -16.95 47.08 -0.31
N MET A 50 -17.66 46.06 0.19
CA MET A 50 -19.12 46.12 0.32
C MET A 50 -19.60 46.62 1.68
N VAL A 51 -18.79 46.48 2.73
CA VAL A 51 -19.20 46.80 4.10
C VAL A 51 -18.38 47.94 4.68
N ILE A 52 -17.07 48.02 4.45
CA ILE A 52 -16.24 49.04 5.12
C ILE A 52 -16.24 50.34 4.32
N GLN A 53 -15.89 50.28 3.04
CA GLN A 53 -15.77 51.44 2.17
C GLN A 53 -17.07 52.26 2.04
N PRO A 54 -18.26 51.65 1.82
CA PRO A 54 -19.49 52.43 1.62
C PRO A 54 -19.96 53.17 2.87
N PHE A 55 -19.54 52.74 4.07
CA PHE A 55 -19.82 53.48 5.29
C PHE A 55 -18.98 54.75 5.40
N PHE A 56 -17.74 54.74 4.91
CA PHE A 56 -16.90 55.93 4.89
C PHE A 56 -17.33 56.90 3.79
N ASP A 57 -17.61 56.41 2.59
CA ASP A 57 -18.00 57.26 1.46
C ASP A 57 -19.43 57.83 1.62
N GLY A 58 -20.26 57.16 2.42
CA GLY A 58 -21.65 57.55 2.68
C GLY A 58 -21.86 58.34 3.97
N ASP A 59 -20.81 58.85 4.64
CA ASP A 59 -20.90 59.52 5.95
C ASP A 59 -21.69 58.71 7.00
N PHE A 60 -21.48 57.40 7.04
CA PHE A 60 -22.22 56.44 7.88
C PHE A 60 -23.74 56.40 7.63
N SER A 61 -24.20 56.90 6.48
CA SER A 61 -25.61 56.83 6.06
C SER A 61 -25.97 55.42 5.60
N TRP A 62 -26.88 54.79 6.33
CA TRP A 62 -27.44 53.48 5.97
C TRP A 62 -28.10 53.46 4.58
N LEU A 63 -28.72 54.57 4.17
CA LEU A 63 -29.40 54.67 2.88
C LEU A 63 -28.42 54.53 1.71
N TYR A 64 -27.21 55.08 1.85
CA TYR A 64 -26.16 54.98 0.85
C TYR A 64 -25.64 53.54 0.73
N VAL A 65 -25.31 52.91 1.87
CA VAL A 65 -24.84 51.52 1.93
C VAL A 65 -25.85 50.56 1.30
N HIS A 66 -27.13 50.70 1.65
CA HIS A 66 -28.21 49.90 1.07
C HIS A 66 -28.35 50.12 -0.44
N GLY A 67 -28.17 51.36 -0.92
CA GLY A 67 -28.14 51.68 -2.35
C GLY A 67 -27.04 50.95 -3.09
N VAL A 68 -25.80 50.95 -2.55
CA VAL A 68 -24.68 50.19 -3.11
C VAL A 68 -25.00 48.70 -3.17
N TRP A 69 -25.54 48.12 -2.09
CA TRP A 69 -25.90 46.70 -2.07
C TRP A 69 -26.99 46.35 -3.08
N TYR A 70 -27.98 47.22 -3.25
CA TYR A 70 -29.05 47.04 -4.23
C TYR A 70 -28.50 47.10 -5.66
N SER A 71 -27.64 48.07 -5.97
CA SER A 71 -27.01 48.19 -7.29
C SER A 71 -26.09 47.01 -7.63
N TRP A 72 -25.42 46.43 -6.63
CA TRP A 72 -24.52 45.27 -6.80
C TRP A 72 -25.15 43.94 -6.38
N GLN A 73 -26.49 43.86 -6.33
CA GLN A 73 -27.22 42.70 -5.80
C GLN A 73 -26.81 41.39 -6.48
N ALA A 74 -26.73 41.36 -7.81
CA ALA A 74 -26.34 40.16 -8.57
C ALA A 74 -24.93 39.68 -8.20
N PHE A 75 -23.99 40.62 -7.97
CA PHE A 75 -22.63 40.29 -7.55
C PHE A 75 -22.60 39.76 -6.12
N ASN A 76 -23.34 40.37 -5.20
CA ASN A 76 -23.45 39.91 -3.81
C ASN A 76 -24.03 38.48 -3.72
N VAL A 77 -25.09 38.22 -4.49
CA VAL A 77 -25.67 36.86 -4.61
C VAL A 77 -24.66 35.88 -5.19
N GLY A 78 -23.92 36.27 -6.22
CA GLY A 78 -22.85 35.46 -6.81
C GLY A 78 -21.73 35.12 -5.81
N MET A 79 -21.28 36.09 -5.03
CA MET A 79 -20.27 35.91 -3.99
C MET A 79 -20.76 34.96 -2.88
N LEU A 80 -22.01 35.10 -2.43
CA LEU A 80 -22.59 34.19 -1.44
C LEU A 80 -22.73 32.75 -1.99
N ALA A 81 -23.18 32.61 -3.24
CA ALA A 81 -23.29 31.30 -3.89
C ALA A 81 -21.91 30.63 -4.03
N PHE A 82 -20.89 31.40 -4.41
CA PHE A 82 -19.51 30.93 -4.50
C PHE A 82 -18.95 30.53 -3.13
N GLY A 83 -19.19 31.32 -2.08
CA GLY A 83 -18.79 30.98 -0.71
C GLY A 83 -19.43 29.68 -0.23
N SER A 84 -20.73 29.52 -0.49
CA SER A 84 -21.47 28.30 -0.16
C SER A 84 -20.91 27.07 -0.87
N SER A 85 -20.59 27.16 -2.17
CA SER A 85 -20.06 26.03 -2.92
C SER A 85 -18.68 25.59 -2.42
N ILE A 86 -17.83 26.53 -2.01
CA ILE A 86 -16.51 26.22 -1.41
C ILE A 86 -16.65 25.56 -0.05
N ILE A 87 -17.55 26.07 0.80
CA ILE A 87 -17.84 25.44 2.09
C ILE A 87 -18.35 24.01 1.88
N ALA A 88 -19.32 23.82 0.99
CA ALA A 88 -19.87 22.50 0.67
C ALA A 88 -18.79 21.55 0.13
N PHE A 89 -17.90 22.03 -0.73
CA PHE A 89 -16.79 21.24 -1.26
C PHE A 89 -15.80 20.82 -0.18
N ASN A 90 -15.42 21.74 0.72
CA ASN A 90 -14.52 21.43 1.84
C ASN A 90 -15.14 20.44 2.83
N ILE A 91 -16.44 20.59 3.14
CA ILE A 91 -17.20 19.64 3.96
C ILE A 91 -17.21 18.26 3.30
N SER A 92 -17.54 18.18 2.01
CA SER A 92 -17.56 16.93 1.26
C SER A 92 -16.20 16.21 1.32
N ARG A 93 -15.10 16.94 1.08
CA ARG A 93 -13.76 16.35 1.18
C ARG A 93 -13.45 15.87 2.60
N TYR A 94 -13.76 16.67 3.61
CA TYR A 94 -13.52 16.30 5.00
C TYR A 94 -14.25 14.98 5.35
N HIS A 95 -15.50 14.83 4.92
CA HIS A 95 -16.24 13.58 5.09
C HIS A 95 -15.60 12.40 4.37
N VAL A 96 -15.16 12.57 3.12
CA VAL A 96 -14.48 11.49 2.37
C VAL A 96 -13.19 11.05 3.05
N ARG A 97 -12.36 11.99 3.52
CA ARG A 97 -11.11 11.67 4.23
C ARG A 97 -11.39 10.94 5.55
N ARG A 98 -12.31 11.49 6.35
CA ARG A 98 -12.68 10.89 7.64
C ARG A 98 -13.31 9.50 7.48
N GLN A 99 -14.09 9.30 6.40
CA GLN A 99 -14.65 8.00 6.06
C GLN A 99 -13.55 7.00 5.69
N ARG A 100 -12.61 7.41 4.83
CA ARG A 100 -11.45 6.59 4.44
C ARG A 100 -10.60 6.20 5.65
N GLU A 101 -10.34 7.13 6.58
CA GLU A 101 -9.60 6.86 7.82
C GLU A 101 -10.30 5.81 8.69
N ARG A 102 -11.63 5.91 8.85
CA ARG A 102 -12.42 4.93 9.62
C ARG A 102 -12.40 3.55 8.96
N GLU A 103 -12.58 3.51 7.64
CA GLU A 103 -12.51 2.27 6.86
C GLU A 103 -11.12 1.64 6.95
N PHE A 104 -10.06 2.47 6.91
CA PHE A 104 -8.69 2.01 7.09
C PHE A 104 -8.45 1.42 8.48
N ILE A 105 -8.89 2.09 9.55
CA ILE A 105 -8.77 1.58 10.92
C ILE A 105 -9.51 0.24 11.07
N ALA A 106 -10.72 0.14 10.52
CA ALA A 106 -11.51 -1.08 10.56
C ALA A 106 -10.83 -2.23 9.81
N ALA A 107 -10.30 -1.97 8.61
CA ALA A 107 -9.57 -2.96 7.82
C ALA A 107 -8.27 -3.39 8.51
N LYS A 108 -7.52 -2.41 9.05
CA LYS A 108 -6.27 -2.61 9.77
C LYS A 108 -6.46 -3.49 11.01
N ALA A 109 -7.58 -3.39 11.71
CA ALA A 109 -7.89 -4.23 12.86
C ALA A 109 -7.96 -5.74 12.53
N MET A 110 -8.26 -6.10 11.29
CA MET A 110 -8.30 -7.50 10.82
C MET A 110 -6.93 -8.00 10.30
N LEU A 111 -5.98 -7.08 10.11
CA LEU A 111 -4.68 -7.38 9.51
C LEU A 111 -3.84 -8.36 10.35
N PRO A 112 -3.77 -8.30 11.70
CA PRO A 112 -3.00 -9.26 12.49
C PRO A 112 -3.43 -10.71 12.27
N GLN A 113 -4.75 -10.96 12.19
CA GLN A 113 -5.26 -12.31 11.92
C GLN A 113 -4.87 -12.76 10.50
N ALA A 114 -5.02 -11.89 9.51
CA ALA A 114 -4.64 -12.19 8.14
C ALA A 114 -3.12 -12.47 8.00
N LEU A 115 -2.28 -11.74 8.73
CA LEU A 115 -0.83 -11.97 8.78
C LEU A 115 -0.49 -13.29 9.48
N SER A 116 -1.21 -13.65 10.54
CA SER A 116 -1.05 -14.94 11.22
C SER A 116 -1.38 -16.11 10.29
N ASP A 117 -2.46 -16.01 9.52
CA ASP A 117 -2.82 -17.02 8.51
C ASP A 117 -1.71 -17.14 7.44
N LEU A 118 -1.10 -16.01 7.03
CA LEU A 118 0.02 -16.01 6.09
C LEU A 118 1.29 -16.62 6.70
N CYS A 119 1.55 -16.45 7.99
CA CYS A 119 2.65 -17.12 8.67
C CYS A 119 2.50 -18.64 8.58
N HIS A 120 1.33 -19.17 8.94
CA HIS A 120 1.04 -20.60 8.82
C HIS A 120 1.16 -21.10 7.38
N TYR A 121 0.62 -20.34 6.41
CA TYR A 121 0.80 -20.65 4.99
C TYR A 121 2.28 -20.76 4.60
N THR A 122 3.11 -19.79 5.02
CA THR A 122 4.53 -19.79 4.67
C THR A 122 5.28 -20.98 5.27
N GLU A 123 4.89 -21.44 6.45
CA GLU A 123 5.44 -22.63 7.10
C GLU A 123 5.08 -23.90 6.32
N GLU A 124 3.82 -24.07 5.95
CA GLU A 124 3.39 -25.20 5.11
C GLU A 124 4.09 -25.18 3.74
N CYS A 125 4.28 -23.99 3.16
CA CYS A 125 5.03 -23.82 1.93
C CYS A 125 6.51 -24.21 2.06
N ALA A 126 7.12 -23.92 3.22
CA ALA A 126 8.51 -24.25 3.49
C ALA A 126 8.73 -25.76 3.46
N VAL A 127 7.85 -26.53 4.10
CA VAL A 127 7.94 -28.01 4.14
C VAL A 127 7.97 -28.59 2.72
N LEU A 128 7.05 -28.17 1.84
CA LEU A 128 7.00 -28.64 0.46
C LEU A 128 8.25 -28.24 -0.34
N LEU A 129 8.72 -27.01 -0.18
CA LEU A 129 9.87 -26.51 -0.94
C LEU A 129 11.19 -27.12 -0.47
N VAL A 130 11.33 -27.40 0.83
CA VAL A 130 12.48 -28.12 1.40
C VAL A 130 12.52 -29.53 0.85
N GLU A 131 11.40 -30.25 0.85
CA GLU A 131 11.33 -31.59 0.26
C GLU A 131 11.71 -31.56 -1.23
N ALA A 132 11.15 -30.62 -2.00
CA ALA A 132 11.46 -30.49 -3.41
C ALA A 132 12.94 -30.15 -3.66
N TYR A 133 13.53 -29.32 -2.80
CA TYR A 133 14.93 -28.93 -2.87
C TYR A 133 15.86 -30.10 -2.58
N GLN A 134 15.62 -30.84 -1.49
CA GLN A 134 16.39 -32.01 -1.10
C GLN A 134 16.32 -33.12 -2.16
N ASN A 135 15.12 -33.38 -2.72
CA ASN A 135 14.96 -34.34 -3.81
C ASN A 135 15.76 -33.93 -5.05
N SER A 136 15.89 -32.63 -5.33
CA SER A 136 16.69 -32.16 -6.47
C SER A 136 18.21 -32.24 -6.27
N LYS A 137 18.67 -32.27 -5.01
CA LYS A 137 20.10 -32.40 -4.68
C LYS A 137 20.56 -33.86 -4.75
N ASN A 138 19.66 -34.80 -4.47
CA ASN A 138 19.99 -36.20 -4.36
C ASN A 138 19.58 -36.96 -5.64
N THR A 139 20.56 -37.36 -6.45
CA THR A 139 20.34 -37.99 -7.77
C THR A 139 19.50 -39.27 -7.68
N ARG A 140 19.50 -39.94 -6.53
CA ARG A 140 18.70 -41.16 -6.27
C ARG A 140 17.23 -40.89 -5.96
N THR A 141 16.88 -39.68 -5.50
CA THR A 141 15.49 -39.31 -5.13
C THR A 141 14.91 -38.21 -6.02
N SER A 142 15.68 -37.72 -6.99
CA SER A 142 15.27 -36.77 -8.04
C SER A 142 13.93 -37.09 -8.69
N ASP A 143 13.59 -38.38 -8.83
CA ASP A 143 12.36 -38.84 -9.48
C ASP A 143 11.24 -39.26 -8.51
N ARG A 144 11.46 -39.14 -7.20
CA ARG A 144 10.41 -39.45 -6.22
C ARG A 144 9.30 -38.41 -6.28
N ALA A 145 8.06 -38.88 -6.17
CA ALA A 145 6.92 -38.00 -5.97
C ALA A 145 7.08 -37.24 -4.65
N LEU A 146 6.66 -35.97 -4.63
CA LEU A 146 6.54 -35.22 -3.38
C LEU A 146 5.45 -35.89 -2.53
N THR A 147 5.80 -36.11 -1.27
CA THR A 147 4.91 -36.63 -0.23
C THR A 147 4.08 -35.51 0.39
N THR A 148 4.64 -34.29 0.46
CA THR A 148 3.95 -33.11 0.98
C THR A 148 2.93 -32.62 -0.05
N LYS A 149 1.69 -32.46 0.39
CA LYS A 149 0.61 -31.88 -0.43
C LYS A 149 0.83 -30.38 -0.60
N LEU A 150 0.40 -29.85 -1.74
CA LEU A 150 0.37 -28.40 -1.95
C LEU A 150 -0.57 -27.77 -0.91
N PRO A 151 -0.09 -26.78 -0.12
CA PRO A 151 -0.95 -26.03 0.78
C PRO A 151 -2.12 -25.41 0.03
N ASP A 152 -3.31 -25.43 0.64
CA ASP A 152 -4.48 -24.81 0.05
C ASP A 152 -4.26 -23.31 -0.10
N ARG A 153 -4.78 -22.75 -1.19
CA ARG A 153 -4.69 -21.31 -1.41
C ARG A 153 -5.54 -20.62 -0.34
N ILE A 154 -4.89 -19.95 0.61
CA ILE A 154 -5.61 -19.10 1.55
C ILE A 154 -6.27 -17.97 0.75
N GLN A 155 -7.59 -17.99 0.65
CA GLN A 155 -8.37 -16.92 0.01
C GLN A 155 -8.93 -15.94 1.04
N SER A 156 -9.00 -16.33 2.32
CA SER A 156 -9.58 -15.54 3.42
C SER A 156 -8.85 -14.23 3.69
N HIS A 157 -7.53 -14.16 3.47
CA HIS A 157 -6.76 -12.93 3.69
C HIS A 157 -6.90 -11.90 2.55
N ILE A 158 -7.33 -12.33 1.35
CA ILE A 158 -7.38 -11.45 0.17
C ILE A 158 -8.31 -10.25 0.38
N PRO A 159 -9.55 -10.42 0.89
CA PRO A 159 -10.43 -9.29 1.16
C PRO A 159 -9.85 -8.30 2.17
N VAL A 160 -9.18 -8.79 3.21
CA VAL A 160 -8.56 -7.94 4.25
C VAL A 160 -7.46 -7.07 3.64
N PHE A 161 -6.57 -7.68 2.85
CA PHE A 161 -5.52 -6.94 2.14
C PHE A 161 -6.10 -5.96 1.12
N GLN A 162 -7.14 -6.35 0.37
CA GLN A 162 -7.81 -5.47 -0.59
C GLN A 162 -8.41 -4.23 0.06
N GLU A 163 -9.11 -4.39 1.19
CA GLU A 163 -9.70 -3.26 1.90
C GLU A 163 -8.62 -2.36 2.52
N CYS A 164 -7.55 -2.94 3.06
CA CYS A 164 -6.40 -2.17 3.53
C CYS A 164 -5.74 -1.39 2.38
N ILE A 165 -5.48 -2.02 1.23
CA ILE A 165 -4.85 -1.36 0.07
C ILE A 165 -5.71 -0.20 -0.46
N LYS A 166 -7.03 -0.38 -0.48
CA LYS A 166 -7.98 0.63 -0.96
C LYS A 166 -7.99 1.89 -0.08
N THR A 167 -7.79 1.72 1.21
CA THR A 167 -8.01 2.76 2.22
C THR A 167 -6.69 3.34 2.76
N ALA A 168 -5.59 2.59 2.74
CA ALA A 168 -4.27 3.00 3.22
C ALA A 168 -3.64 4.14 2.41
N GLU A 169 -2.65 4.80 2.99
CA GLU A 169 -1.79 5.74 2.27
C GLU A 169 -1.04 5.03 1.13
N PRO A 170 -0.66 5.75 0.06
CA PRO A 170 -0.10 5.12 -1.14
C PRO A 170 1.14 4.24 -0.88
N ASN A 171 2.00 4.63 0.07
CA ASN A 171 3.21 3.88 0.38
C ASN A 171 2.89 2.55 1.07
N ASP A 172 2.03 2.58 2.08
CA ASP A 172 1.60 1.38 2.80
C ASP A 172 0.74 0.47 1.91
N ALA A 173 -0.11 1.06 1.08
CA ALA A 173 -0.89 0.35 0.07
C ALA A 173 0.01 -0.41 -0.92
N ASN A 174 1.11 0.21 -1.37
CA ASN A 174 2.07 -0.46 -2.25
C ASN A 174 2.77 -1.62 -1.55
N TYR A 175 3.17 -1.44 -0.29
CA TYR A 175 3.81 -2.51 0.49
C TYR A 175 2.88 -3.73 0.66
N LEU A 176 1.61 -3.50 1.02
CA LEU A 176 0.61 -4.55 1.14
C LEU A 176 0.31 -5.23 -0.20
N ALA A 177 0.28 -4.45 -1.30
CA ALA A 177 0.12 -4.99 -2.64
C ALA A 177 1.32 -5.86 -3.08
N ASP A 178 2.54 -5.48 -2.69
CA ASP A 178 3.76 -6.24 -2.96
C ASP A 178 3.77 -7.59 -2.23
N ILE A 179 3.30 -7.65 -0.99
CA ILE A 179 3.08 -8.91 -0.26
C ILE A 179 2.11 -9.80 -1.05
N LEU A 180 0.94 -9.27 -1.40
CA LEU A 180 -0.10 -10.03 -2.10
C LEU A 180 0.39 -10.53 -3.47
N SER A 181 1.10 -9.69 -4.23
CA SER A 181 1.68 -10.08 -5.52
C SER A 181 2.74 -11.19 -5.34
N SER A 182 3.63 -11.03 -4.35
CA SER A 182 4.68 -12.00 -4.06
C SER A 182 4.11 -13.37 -3.67
N LEU A 183 3.03 -13.40 -2.87
CA LEU A 183 2.30 -14.61 -2.50
C LEU A 183 1.69 -15.30 -3.72
N GLN A 184 1.02 -14.55 -4.61
CA GLN A 184 0.43 -15.12 -5.83
C GLN A 184 1.50 -15.74 -6.74
N VAL A 185 2.63 -15.05 -6.92
CA VAL A 185 3.77 -15.58 -7.68
C VAL A 185 4.30 -16.86 -7.03
N GLN A 186 4.43 -16.88 -5.70
CA GLN A 186 4.91 -18.04 -4.97
C GLN A 186 3.99 -19.25 -5.13
N TYR A 187 2.68 -19.06 -5.00
CA TYR A 187 1.68 -20.11 -5.20
C TYR A 187 1.79 -20.74 -6.60
N VAL A 188 1.89 -19.92 -7.65
CA VAL A 188 2.04 -20.42 -9.03
C VAL A 188 3.32 -21.25 -9.18
N ARG A 189 4.44 -20.79 -8.61
CA ARG A 189 5.72 -21.53 -8.66
C ARG A 189 5.67 -22.84 -7.90
N MET A 190 5.05 -22.85 -6.73
CA MET A 190 4.87 -24.07 -5.94
C MET A 190 3.97 -25.08 -6.64
N ARG A 191 2.85 -24.62 -7.22
CA ARG A 191 1.98 -25.47 -8.04
C ARG A 191 2.75 -26.09 -9.20
N GLN A 192 3.60 -25.32 -9.88
CA GLN A 192 4.45 -25.82 -10.94
C GLN A 192 5.45 -26.88 -10.45
N ILE A 193 6.12 -26.64 -9.31
CA ILE A 193 7.06 -27.61 -8.70
C ILE A 193 6.33 -28.90 -8.34
N SER A 194 5.14 -28.80 -7.76
CA SER A 194 4.32 -29.95 -7.35
C SER A 194 3.84 -30.78 -8.55
N GLN A 195 3.36 -30.14 -9.62
CA GLN A 195 2.74 -30.82 -10.77
C GLN A 195 3.74 -31.31 -11.81
N THR A 196 4.72 -30.47 -12.16
CA THR A 196 5.60 -30.74 -13.30
C THR A 196 7.00 -31.19 -12.90
N ARG A 197 7.35 -31.09 -11.61
CA ARG A 197 8.70 -31.37 -11.06
C ARG A 197 9.82 -30.59 -11.76
N THR A 198 9.47 -29.54 -12.51
CA THR A 198 10.40 -28.77 -13.31
C THR A 198 11.26 -27.82 -12.46
N GLY A 199 12.43 -27.51 -12.98
CA GLY A 199 13.39 -26.56 -12.39
C GLY A 199 14.47 -27.27 -11.57
N GLY A 200 15.73 -26.98 -11.90
CA GLY A 200 16.88 -27.52 -11.17
C GLY A 200 16.99 -26.96 -9.74
N THR A 201 18.01 -27.41 -9.02
CA THR A 201 18.32 -27.02 -7.63
C THR A 201 18.33 -25.50 -7.43
N GLU A 202 18.90 -24.75 -8.38
CA GLU A 202 18.93 -23.29 -8.38
C GLU A 202 17.54 -22.63 -8.40
N TYR A 203 16.61 -23.18 -9.17
CA TYR A 203 15.25 -22.65 -9.25
C TYR A 203 14.51 -22.87 -7.93
N LYS A 204 14.66 -24.05 -7.33
CA LYS A 204 14.05 -24.40 -6.04
C LYS A 204 14.64 -23.56 -4.90
N ARG A 205 15.96 -23.34 -4.88
CA ARG A 205 16.64 -22.40 -3.96
C ARG A 205 16.12 -20.97 -4.10
N SER A 206 15.91 -20.50 -5.34
CA SER A 206 15.30 -19.19 -5.59
C SER A 206 13.86 -19.08 -5.06
N CYS A 207 13.08 -20.17 -5.12
CA CYS A 207 11.73 -20.20 -4.54
C CYS A 207 11.75 -20.19 -3.01
N LEU A 208 12.71 -20.87 -2.36
CA LEU A 208 12.93 -20.80 -0.92
C LEU A 208 13.34 -19.39 -0.48
N TYR A 209 14.24 -18.74 -1.24
CA TYR A 209 14.59 -17.35 -1.00
C TYR A 209 13.39 -16.40 -1.11
N GLN A 210 12.53 -16.58 -2.12
CA GLN A 210 11.32 -15.78 -2.24
C GLN A 210 10.35 -16.01 -1.07
N LEU A 211 10.24 -17.24 -0.57
CA LEU A 211 9.44 -17.55 0.61
C LEU A 211 9.94 -16.81 1.86
N ILE A 212 11.26 -16.83 2.09
CA ILE A 212 11.88 -16.09 3.20
C ILE A 212 11.59 -14.59 3.05
N LYS A 213 11.73 -14.03 1.85
CA LYS A 213 11.41 -12.61 1.61
C LYS A 213 9.95 -12.31 1.96
N ILE A 214 9.01 -13.16 1.57
CA ILE A 214 7.59 -12.98 1.92
C ILE A 214 7.42 -13.02 3.44
N ARG A 215 8.02 -13.99 4.13
CA ARG A 215 7.95 -14.08 5.59
C ARG A 215 8.47 -12.82 6.28
N VAL A 216 9.61 -12.29 5.82
CA VAL A 216 10.15 -11.02 6.32
C VAL A 216 9.17 -9.85 6.13
N LEU A 217 8.54 -9.74 4.96
CA LEU A 217 7.57 -8.66 4.71
C LEU A 217 6.32 -8.81 5.60
N VAL A 218 5.87 -10.04 5.84
CA VAL A 218 4.76 -10.36 6.74
C VAL A 218 5.12 -10.01 8.19
N ASP A 219 6.33 -10.38 8.64
CA ASP A 219 6.80 -10.11 9.99
C ASP A 219 6.90 -8.59 10.26
N ILE A 220 7.44 -7.81 9.32
CA ILE A 220 7.48 -6.34 9.41
C ILE A 220 6.07 -5.74 9.47
N ALA A 221 5.12 -6.33 8.74
CA ALA A 221 3.75 -5.82 8.70
C ALA A 221 3.00 -5.99 10.03
N PHE A 222 3.46 -6.84 10.97
CA PHE A 222 2.84 -6.98 12.29
C PHE A 222 2.98 -5.73 13.15
N ASP A 223 4.14 -5.07 13.14
CA ASP A 223 4.36 -3.85 13.94
C ASP A 223 3.43 -2.74 13.45
N PHE A 224 3.27 -2.63 12.14
CA PHE A 224 2.30 -1.74 11.52
C PHE A 224 0.88 -2.11 11.92
N ALA A 225 0.48 -3.39 11.77
CA ALA A 225 -0.87 -3.87 12.09
C ALA A 225 -1.26 -3.61 13.55
N ARG A 226 -0.30 -3.72 14.48
CA ARG A 226 -0.48 -3.45 15.91
C ARG A 226 -0.50 -1.96 16.28
N GLY A 227 -0.15 -1.08 15.34
CA GLY A 227 -0.01 0.35 15.61
C GLY A 227 1.27 0.71 16.36
N GLU A 228 2.26 -0.18 16.38
CA GLU A 228 3.61 0.06 16.92
C GLU A 228 4.49 0.81 15.90
N ALA A 229 4.20 0.64 14.60
CA ALA A 229 4.83 1.38 13.52
C ALA A 229 3.81 2.23 12.74
N ASP A 230 4.19 3.48 12.44
CA ASP A 230 3.38 4.43 11.68
C ASP A 230 3.37 4.15 10.17
N SER A 231 4.40 3.49 9.63
CA SER A 231 4.50 3.19 8.18
C SER A 231 5.25 1.88 7.91
N LEU A 232 4.92 1.27 6.77
CA LEU A 232 5.53 0.04 6.25
C LEU A 232 6.83 0.26 5.45
N LEU A 233 7.33 1.50 5.36
CA LEU A 233 8.56 1.85 4.63
C LEU A 233 9.87 1.40 5.32
N ILE A 234 9.85 0.21 5.92
CA ILE A 234 11.01 -0.36 6.62
C ILE A 234 11.76 -1.25 5.64
N GLU A 235 13.00 -0.86 5.33
CA GLU A 235 13.90 -1.70 4.55
C GLU A 235 14.26 -2.97 5.34
N PRO A 236 14.11 -4.18 4.75
CA PRO A 236 14.52 -5.42 5.39
C PRO A 236 16.01 -5.44 5.74
N LYS A 237 16.33 -5.62 7.02
CA LYS A 237 17.71 -5.78 7.52
C LYS A 237 18.09 -7.25 7.67
N ALA A 238 19.38 -7.54 7.77
CA ALA A 238 19.90 -8.90 7.91
C ALA A 238 19.22 -9.72 9.02
N HIS A 239 19.02 -9.11 10.21
CA HIS A 239 18.38 -9.78 11.33
C HIS A 239 16.91 -10.19 11.07
N HIS A 240 16.17 -9.49 10.19
CA HIS A 240 14.83 -9.92 9.79
C HIS A 240 14.89 -11.24 9.01
N PHE A 241 15.89 -11.39 8.12
CA PHE A 241 16.08 -12.62 7.37
C PHE A 241 16.49 -13.78 8.28
N ASP A 242 17.39 -13.55 9.24
CA ASP A 242 17.81 -14.57 10.20
C ASP A 242 16.62 -15.06 11.05
N ALA A 243 15.76 -14.13 11.49
CA ALA A 243 14.53 -14.46 12.22
C ALA A 243 13.56 -15.28 11.36
N ALA A 244 13.28 -14.85 10.12
CA ALA A 244 12.41 -15.57 9.21
C ALA A 244 12.91 -16.99 8.91
N ILE A 245 14.22 -17.15 8.69
CA ILE A 245 14.85 -18.47 8.48
C ILE A 245 14.67 -19.37 9.72
N ALA A 246 14.82 -18.81 10.92
CA ALA A 246 14.62 -19.56 12.16
C ALA A 246 13.15 -20.00 12.34
N MET A 247 12.19 -19.15 11.98
CA MET A 247 10.75 -19.44 12.10
C MET A 247 10.26 -20.47 11.10
N LEU A 248 10.83 -20.52 9.89
CA LEU A 248 10.43 -21.49 8.86
C LEU A 248 10.90 -22.93 9.13
N ASN A 249 11.57 -23.18 10.27
CA ASN A 249 12.04 -24.49 10.72
C ASN A 249 12.71 -25.32 9.61
N LEU A 250 13.60 -24.67 8.85
CA LEU A 250 14.34 -25.30 7.78
C LEU A 250 15.39 -26.26 8.41
N GLY A 251 15.48 -27.49 7.91
CA GLY A 251 16.51 -28.44 8.37
C GLY A 251 17.92 -27.83 8.28
N ALA A 252 18.81 -28.17 9.22
CA ALA A 252 20.11 -27.50 9.43
C ALA A 252 20.94 -27.29 8.14
N GLU A 253 21.03 -28.32 7.30
CA GLU A 253 21.76 -28.25 6.03
C GLU A 253 21.18 -27.19 5.06
N VAL A 254 19.85 -27.14 4.95
CA VAL A 254 19.16 -26.19 4.06
C VAL A 254 19.22 -24.77 4.63
N LYS A 255 19.21 -24.65 5.97
CA LYS A 255 19.33 -23.39 6.68
C LYS A 255 20.67 -22.68 6.39
N ASP A 256 21.79 -23.41 6.48
CA ASP A 256 23.12 -22.84 6.30
C ASP A 256 23.32 -22.36 4.85
N GLU A 257 22.96 -23.19 3.87
CA GLU A 257 23.05 -22.84 2.44
C GLU A 257 22.16 -21.65 2.06
N LEU A 258 20.95 -21.54 2.64
CA LEU A 258 20.06 -20.40 2.41
C LEU A 258 20.56 -19.13 3.06
N THR A 259 21.16 -19.22 4.26
CA THR A 259 21.71 -18.06 4.96
C THR A 259 22.83 -17.43 4.14
N GLU A 260 23.74 -18.25 3.61
CA GLU A 260 24.80 -17.79 2.70
C GLU A 260 24.21 -17.18 1.41
N TYR A 261 23.21 -17.85 0.82
CA TYR A 261 22.54 -17.37 -0.39
C TYR A 261 21.87 -16.00 -0.20
N VAL A 262 21.19 -15.81 0.94
CA VAL A 262 20.51 -14.55 1.29
C VAL A 262 21.52 -13.42 1.46
N ARG A 263 22.60 -13.64 2.23
CA ARG A 263 23.65 -12.62 2.45
C ARG A 263 24.25 -12.15 1.14
N LYS A 264 24.62 -13.09 0.27
CA LYS A 264 25.16 -12.79 -1.08
C LYS A 264 24.19 -11.99 -1.96
N ARG A 265 22.88 -12.25 -1.85
CA ARG A 265 21.84 -11.58 -2.66
C ARG A 265 21.49 -10.18 -2.18
N GLN A 266 21.55 -9.95 -0.87
CA GLN A 266 21.20 -8.69 -0.24
C GLN A 266 22.41 -7.77 -0.04
N GLY A 267 23.63 -8.28 -0.23
CA GLY A 267 24.87 -7.51 -0.05
C GLY A 267 25.22 -7.28 1.42
N PHE A 268 24.82 -8.21 2.29
CA PHE A 268 25.20 -8.24 3.71
C PHE A 268 26.54 -8.94 3.92
#